data_AF-A0A347ZVR7-F1
#
_entry.id   AF-A0A347ZVR7-F1
#
_cell.length_a   1.000
_cell.length_b   1.000
_cell.length_c   1.000
_cell.angle_alpha   90.00
_cell.angle_beta   90.00
_cell.angle_gamma   90.00
#
_symmetry.space_group_name_H-M   'P 1'
#
loop_
_entity.id
_entity.type
_entity.pdbx_description
1 polymer ?
#
loop_
_entity_poly.entity_id
_entity_poly.type
_entity_poly.pdbx_seq_one_letter_code
_entity_poly.pdbx_strand_id
1 'polypeptide(L)'
;MLTSADWRHPPESMFFIMANNANRRNTPLLTARQKACLQLTAEGLTAQAVAHQLGISVRMVRWHLQQARQRLGASSSAQAVLLASKLGLLEEQ
;
A
#
# COMPACT_ATOMS: atom_id res chain seq x y z
N MET A 1 -18.02 19.26 27.11
CA MET A 1 -16.63 19.03 27.56
C MET A 1 -16.07 17.89 26.74
N LEU A 2 -14.88 18.09 26.16
CA LEU A 2 -14.15 17.30 25.14
C LEU A 2 -14.28 15.76 25.31
N THR A 3 -14.31 14.92 24.26
CA THR A 3 -13.63 14.99 22.95
C THR A 3 -14.52 14.46 21.82
N SER A 4 -14.70 15.30 20.80
CA SER A 4 -14.92 14.83 19.43
C SER A 4 -13.63 14.11 19.02
N ALA A 5 -13.76 12.81 18.70
CA ALA A 5 -12.75 11.91 18.13
C ALA A 5 -11.84 11.09 19.07
N ASP A 6 -12.37 9.95 19.51
CA ASP A 6 -11.57 8.74 19.82
C ASP A 6 -11.19 8.06 18.48
N TRP A 7 -10.05 8.44 17.90
CA TRP A 7 -9.55 7.94 16.59
C TRP A 7 -8.93 6.53 16.64
N ARG A 8 -9.18 5.71 17.69
CA ARG A 8 -8.44 4.45 17.84
C ARG A 8 -8.74 3.42 16.75
N HIS A 9 -9.89 3.52 16.07
CA HIS A 9 -10.25 2.70 14.93
C HIS A 9 -11.16 3.47 13.95
N PRO A 10 -10.64 4.05 12.86
CA PRO A 10 -11.50 4.63 11.82
C PRO A 10 -12.32 3.51 11.14
N PRO A 11 -13.59 3.78 10.74
CA PRO A 11 -14.42 2.78 10.09
C PRO A 11 -13.78 2.29 8.79
N GLU A 12 -13.93 1.00 8.50
CA GLU A 12 -13.24 0.27 7.41
C GLU A 12 -13.39 0.93 6.02
N SER A 13 -14.48 1.66 5.84
CA SER A 13 -14.85 2.43 4.64
C SER A 13 -14.12 3.77 4.49
N MET A 14 -13.54 4.33 5.56
CA MET A 14 -12.98 5.68 5.57
C MET A 14 -11.58 5.76 4.94
N PHE A 15 -10.79 4.69 5.05
CA PHE A 15 -9.52 4.57 4.32
C PHE A 15 -9.72 4.35 2.81
N PHE A 16 -10.86 3.77 2.41
CA PHE A 16 -11.17 3.47 1.01
C PHE A 16 -11.38 4.74 0.16
N ILE A 17 -11.97 5.78 0.75
CA ILE A 17 -12.34 7.03 0.07
C ILE A 17 -11.11 7.86 -0.36
N MET A 18 -9.99 7.79 0.37
CA MET A 18 -8.82 8.65 0.09
C MET A 18 -7.92 8.17 -1.06
N ALA A 19 -8.15 6.98 -1.62
CA ALA A 19 -7.29 6.41 -2.67
C ALA A 19 -7.72 6.76 -4.11
N ASN A 20 -8.86 7.44 -4.30
CA ASN A 20 -9.47 7.60 -5.62
C ASN A 20 -9.85 9.06 -5.91
N ASN A 21 -8.85 9.90 -6.20
CA ASN A 21 -9.08 11.16 -6.91
C ASN A 21 -8.22 11.19 -8.17
N ALA A 22 -8.90 11.08 -9.31
CA ALA A 22 -8.32 10.94 -10.63
C ALA A 22 -7.80 12.27 -11.17
N ASN A 23 -6.50 12.35 -11.43
CA ASN A 23 -5.95 13.28 -12.43
C ASN A 23 -5.16 12.47 -13.47
N ARG A 24 -5.82 12.16 -14.60
CA ARG A 24 -5.38 11.17 -15.60
C ARG A 24 -4.19 11.59 -16.48
N ARG A 25 -3.35 12.54 -16.06
CA ARG A 25 -2.11 12.90 -16.77
C ARG A 25 -0.85 12.90 -15.90
N ASN A 26 -0.96 12.74 -14.57
CA ASN A 26 0.19 12.68 -13.66
C ASN A 26 -0.10 11.84 -12.40
N THR A 27 -0.89 10.78 -12.54
CA THR A 27 -1.12 9.87 -11.39
C THR A 27 0.07 8.92 -11.29
N PRO A 28 0.79 8.88 -10.16
CA PRO A 28 1.90 7.94 -9.99
C PRO A 28 1.39 6.50 -10.14
N LEU A 29 2.19 5.63 -10.76
CA LEU A 29 1.82 4.23 -11.05
C LEU A 29 1.39 3.48 -9.77
N LEU A 30 2.01 3.81 -8.64
CA LEU A 30 1.67 3.30 -7.31
C LEU A 30 1.40 4.46 -6.36
N THR A 31 0.42 4.31 -5.48
CA THR A 31 0.25 5.24 -4.36
C THR A 31 1.37 5.06 -3.33
N ALA A 32 1.59 6.07 -2.48
CA ALA A 32 2.60 5.99 -1.42
C ALA A 32 2.42 4.76 -0.52
N ARG A 33 1.17 4.41 -0.15
CA ARG A 33 0.87 3.22 0.66
C ARG A 33 1.11 1.91 -0.09
N GLN A 34 0.79 1.85 -1.38
CA GLN A 34 1.09 0.69 -2.23
C GLN A 34 2.60 0.48 -2.35
N LYS A 35 3.35 1.57 -2.57
CA LYS A 35 4.81 1.55 -2.60
C LYS A 35 5.40 1.09 -1.27
N ALA A 36 4.97 1.66 -0.14
CA ALA A 36 5.46 1.27 1.18
C ALA A 36 5.21 -0.22 1.49
N CYS A 37 4.02 -0.74 1.16
CA CYS A 37 3.75 -2.17 1.33
C CYS A 37 4.66 -3.04 0.45
N LEU A 38 4.89 -2.64 -0.80
CA LEU A 38 5.78 -3.37 -1.72
C LEU A 38 7.25 -3.30 -1.29
N GLN A 39 7.70 -2.14 -0.80
CA GLN A 39 9.07 -1.93 -0.32
C GLN A 39 9.39 -2.90 0.83
N LEU A 40 8.57 -2.90 1.88
CA LEU A 40 8.75 -3.82 3.01
C LEU A 40 8.63 -5.29 2.58
N THR A 41 7.79 -5.59 1.57
CA THR A 41 7.72 -6.94 0.99
C THR A 41 9.01 -7.31 0.25
N ALA A 42 9.64 -6.35 -0.44
CA ALA A 42 10.92 -6.53 -1.11
C ALA A 42 12.05 -6.80 -0.11
N GLU A 43 11.98 -6.19 1.08
CA GLU A 43 12.86 -6.47 2.23
C GLU A 43 12.60 -7.84 2.88
N GLY A 44 11.63 -8.62 2.39
CA GLY A 44 11.34 -9.97 2.89
C GLY A 44 10.36 -10.00 4.06
N LEU A 45 9.71 -8.89 4.42
CA LEU A 45 8.73 -8.88 5.50
C LEU A 45 7.43 -9.59 5.08
N THR A 46 6.85 -10.32 6.03
CA THR A 46 5.52 -10.92 5.87
C THR A 46 4.43 -9.85 5.94
N ALA A 47 3.23 -10.14 5.40
CA ALA A 47 2.10 -9.21 5.50
C ALA A 47 1.74 -8.82 6.95
N GLN A 48 2.04 -9.69 7.93
CA GLN A 48 1.89 -9.39 9.35
C GLN A 48 2.93 -8.38 9.85
N ALA A 49 4.20 -8.58 9.50
CA ALA A 49 5.27 -7.64 9.86
C ALA A 49 5.06 -6.27 9.18
N VAL A 50 4.65 -6.26 7.91
CA VAL A 50 4.28 -5.03 7.18
C VAL A 50 3.11 -4.31 7.86
N ALA A 51 2.08 -5.04 8.27
CA ALA A 51 0.93 -4.48 8.98
C ALA A 51 1.35 -3.80 10.29
N HIS A 52 2.21 -4.46 11.06
CA HIS A 52 2.77 -3.93 12.29
C HIS A 52 3.61 -2.67 12.04
N GLN A 53 4.51 -2.70 11.05
CA GLN A 53 5.35 -1.55 10.68
C GLN A 53 4.54 -0.33 10.20
N LEU A 54 3.48 -0.55 9.41
CA LEU A 54 2.69 0.52 8.82
C LEU A 54 1.50 0.99 9.66
N GLY A 55 1.24 0.34 10.80
CA GLY A 55 0.11 0.63 11.69
C GLY A 55 -1.25 0.38 11.05
N ILE A 56 -1.38 -0.64 10.20
CA ILE A 56 -2.63 -0.99 9.50
C ILE A 56 -2.94 -2.48 9.65
N SER A 57 -4.15 -2.91 9.32
CA SER A 57 -4.51 -4.34 9.40
C SER A 57 -3.83 -5.18 8.30
N VAL A 58 -3.59 -6.47 8.58
CA VAL A 58 -3.06 -7.43 7.59
C VAL A 58 -3.96 -7.51 6.35
N ARG A 59 -5.28 -7.39 6.52
CA ARG A 59 -6.25 -7.32 5.43
C ARG A 59 -5.96 -6.14 4.51
N MET A 60 -5.69 -4.96 5.08
CA MET A 60 -5.37 -3.75 4.33
C MET A 60 -4.02 -3.85 3.61
N VAL A 61 -3.00 -4.45 4.24
CA VAL A 61 -1.73 -4.75 3.56
C VAL A 61 -1.97 -5.62 2.32
N ARG A 62 -2.71 -6.73 2.46
CA ARG A 62 -3.02 -7.64 1.35
C ARG A 62 -3.79 -6.92 0.24
N TRP A 63 -4.73 -6.04 0.62
CA TRP A 63 -5.46 -5.21 -0.33
C TRP A 63 -4.53 -4.24 -1.08
N HIS A 64 -3.67 -3.50 -0.38
CA HIS A 64 -2.68 -2.61 -1.02
C HIS A 64 -1.75 -3.37 -1.97
N LEU A 65 -1.24 -4.53 -1.56
CA LEU A 65 -0.42 -5.40 -2.41
C LEU A 65 -1.20 -5.93 -3.62
N GLN A 66 -2.48 -6.24 -3.48
CA GLN A 66 -3.34 -6.63 -4.60
C GLN A 66 -3.53 -5.48 -5.59
N GLN A 67 -3.81 -4.27 -5.11
CA GLN A 67 -3.96 -3.09 -5.97
C GLN A 67 -2.64 -2.74 -6.67
N ALA A 68 -1.51 -2.85 -5.96
CA ALA A 68 -0.19 -2.64 -6.55
C ALA A 68 0.11 -3.66 -7.66
N ARG A 69 -0.17 -4.95 -7.42
CA ARG A 69 -0.06 -6.01 -8.42
C ARG A 69 -0.89 -5.71 -9.66
N GLN A 70 -2.15 -5.32 -9.50
CA GLN A 70 -3.03 -4.98 -10.62
C GLN A 70 -2.47 -3.80 -11.43
N ARG A 71 -1.95 -2.76 -10.78
CA ARG A 71 -1.35 -1.60 -11.48
C ARG A 71 -0.04 -1.92 -12.19
N LEU A 72 0.73 -2.86 -11.65
CA LEU A 72 1.99 -3.33 -12.25
C LEU A 72 1.79 -4.42 -13.31
N GLY A 73 0.58 -4.98 -13.45
CA GLY A 73 0.34 -6.14 -14.30
C GLY A 73 1.02 -7.43 -13.77
N ALA A 74 1.21 -7.53 -12.46
CA ALA A 74 1.86 -8.66 -11.82
C ALA A 74 0.87 -9.72 -11.32
N SER A 75 1.20 -10.98 -11.50
CA SER A 75 0.42 -12.13 -11.00
C SER A 75 0.72 -12.44 -9.53
N SER A 76 1.92 -12.11 -9.04
CA SER A 76 2.35 -12.38 -7.66
C SER A 76 3.02 -11.17 -7.01
N SER A 77 3.12 -11.16 -5.68
CA SER A 77 3.80 -10.08 -4.94
C SER A 77 5.29 -10.04 -5.28
N ALA A 78 5.92 -11.20 -5.46
CA ALA A 78 7.31 -11.30 -5.90
C ALA A 78 7.51 -10.70 -7.30
N GLN A 79 6.60 -10.99 -8.25
CA GLN A 79 6.64 -10.38 -9.58
C GLN A 79 6.39 -8.86 -9.51
N ALA A 80 5.49 -8.41 -8.63
CA ALA A 80 5.27 -6.98 -8.43
C ALA A 80 6.49 -6.26 -7.88
N VAL A 81 7.20 -6.86 -6.90
CA VAL A 81 8.48 -6.33 -6.40
C VAL A 81 9.47 -6.22 -7.56
N LEU A 82 9.68 -7.29 -8.33
CA LEU A 82 10.60 -7.29 -9.46
C LEU A 82 10.29 -6.19 -10.48
N LEU A 83 9.00 -6.03 -10.86
CA LEU A 83 8.58 -5.00 -11.80
C LEU A 83 8.74 -3.59 -11.22
N ALA A 84 8.39 -3.40 -9.94
CA ALA A 84 8.52 -2.10 -9.27
C ALA A 84 10.00 -1.68 -9.14
N SER A 85 10.91 -2.61 -8.83
CA SER A 85 12.36 -2.36 -8.83
C SER A 85 12.87 -1.98 -10.23
N LYS A 86 12.48 -2.74 -11.27
CA LYS A 86 12.87 -2.43 -12.66
C LYS A 86 12.39 -1.06 -13.15
N LEU A 87 11.28 -0.58 -12.62
CA LEU A 87 10.71 0.73 -12.94
C LEU A 87 11.28 1.87 -12.06
N GLY A 88 12.22 1.58 -11.14
CA GLY A 88 12.75 2.56 -10.19
C GLY A 88 11.69 3.09 -9.21
N LEU A 89 10.65 2.31 -8.95
CA LEU A 89 9.56 2.71 -8.06
C LEU A 89 9.84 2.37 -6.59
N LEU A 90 10.77 1.46 -6.33
CA LEU A 90 11.25 1.10 -5.00
C LEU A 90 12.59 1.80 -4.74
N GLU A 91 12.82 2.19 -3.49
CA GLU A 91 14.11 2.75 -3.09
C GLU A 91 15.05 1.57 -2.85
N GLU A 92 16.02 1.39 -3.75
CA GLU A 92 17.15 0.48 -3.53
C GLU A 92 18.08 1.18 -2.54
N GLN A 93 18.15 0.67 -1.31
CA GLN A 93 19.07 1.17 -0.28
C GLN A 93 20.52 0.87 -0.67
#